data_AF-E6X7L1-F1
#
_entry.id   AF-E6X7L1-F1
#
_cell.length_a   1.000
_cell.length_b   1.000
_cell.length_c   1.000
_cell.angle_alpha   90.00
_cell.angle_beta   90.00
_cell.angle_gamma   90.00
#
_symmetry.space_group_name_H-M   'P 1'
#
loop_
_entity.id
_entity.type
_entity.pdbx_description
1 polymer ?
#
loop_
_entity_poly.entity_id
_entity_poly.type
_entity_poly.pdbx_seq_one_letter_code
_entity_poly.pdbx_strand_id
1 'polypeptide(L)'
;MKHLKTLKSISILTLFFGLLLSCEKEEAESFQINEAIDNNIASASTVTELGSKMENPYSVSSMKKAWENLEGKGIASKNGAIKATHLYVKFKPESEEHLSILKMDSTIALYDIPLDYEIKANGDFYRDPDVPSGQPTYQYAALPVGKKLPSGVPHEILEELFIPDEDGDFTETSKSMFASKVTIEMLVDESLKLTGNLSEGDISSSLSAKSKWRPSGTIKVWDDEKSTYVGVAGLRVKARRWFTTHNGFTDANGYYSCDGRFRRDANYSFEWEI
;
A
#
# COMPACT_ATOMS: atom_id res chain seq x y z
N MET A 1 78.39 -52.91 -12.77
CA MET A 1 78.41 -53.65 -14.06
C MET A 1 76.99 -53.70 -14.60
N LYS A 2 76.78 -53.13 -15.80
CA LYS A 2 75.86 -53.54 -16.90
C LYS A 2 74.39 -53.84 -16.50
N HIS A 3 73.33 -53.19 -16.99
CA HIS A 3 72.96 -52.69 -18.33
C HIS A 3 71.79 -51.68 -18.15
N LEU A 4 71.88 -50.40 -18.53
CA LEU A 4 71.44 -49.78 -19.82
C LEU A 4 70.40 -50.55 -20.66
N LYS A 5 69.16 -50.04 -20.78
CA LYS A 5 68.62 -49.31 -21.96
C LYS A 5 67.09 -49.17 -21.95
N THR A 6 66.65 -47.97 -22.29
CA THR A 6 65.33 -47.57 -22.78
C THR A 6 65.09 -48.04 -24.22
N LEU A 7 63.81 -48.23 -24.62
CA LEU A 7 63.10 -47.65 -25.79
C LEU A 7 62.04 -48.60 -26.43
N LYS A 8 60.80 -48.08 -26.53
CA LYS A 8 59.70 -48.23 -27.53
C LYS A 8 59.62 -49.47 -28.45
N SER A 9 58.43 -50.09 -28.59
CA SER A 9 57.47 -49.89 -29.72
C SER A 9 56.50 -51.08 -29.98
N ILE A 10 55.22 -50.74 -30.19
CA ILE A 10 54.23 -51.29 -31.17
C ILE A 10 53.61 -52.71 -30.98
N SER A 11 52.32 -52.67 -30.60
CA SER A 11 51.10 -53.24 -31.23
C SER A 11 50.93 -54.75 -31.46
N ILE A 12 49.95 -55.35 -30.74
CA ILE A 12 49.08 -56.41 -31.27
C ILE A 12 47.62 -56.15 -30.84
N LEU A 13 46.77 -56.14 -31.86
CA LEU A 13 45.33 -55.96 -31.95
C LEU A 13 44.59 -57.27 -31.64
N THR A 14 43.60 -57.23 -30.73
CA THR A 14 42.38 -58.10 -30.59
C THR A 14 41.83 -57.85 -29.18
N LEU A 15 40.55 -57.63 -28.89
CA LEU A 15 39.33 -58.25 -29.40
C LEU A 15 38.10 -57.39 -29.02
N PHE A 16 37.16 -57.35 -29.96
CA PHE A 16 35.76 -56.93 -29.92
C PHE A 16 35.05 -56.70 -28.57
N PHE A 17 34.41 -55.51 -28.50
CA PHE A 17 32.98 -55.30 -28.22
C PHE A 17 32.43 -55.81 -26.88
N GLY A 18 32.26 -54.88 -25.94
CA GLY A 18 31.50 -55.12 -24.71
C GLY A 18 31.22 -53.83 -23.95
N LEU A 19 30.03 -53.28 -24.18
CA LEU A 19 29.28 -52.41 -23.27
C LEU A 19 29.83 -50.99 -23.06
N LEU A 20 29.31 -50.10 -23.91
CA LEU A 20 29.02 -48.72 -23.52
C LEU A 20 28.08 -48.71 -22.29
N LEU A 21 28.18 -47.61 -21.54
CA LEU A 21 27.24 -47.09 -20.54
C LEU A 21 27.50 -47.53 -19.08
N SER A 22 28.40 -46.81 -18.42
CA SER A 22 28.13 -46.36 -17.05
C SER A 22 28.42 -44.86 -16.97
N CYS A 23 27.49 -44.09 -17.53
CA CYS A 23 27.26 -42.73 -17.07
C CYS A 23 26.53 -42.92 -15.75
N GLU A 24 27.17 -42.58 -14.63
CA GLU A 24 26.51 -42.54 -13.33
C GLU A 24 25.49 -41.41 -13.40
N LYS A 25 24.29 -41.77 -13.86
CA LYS A 25 23.12 -40.92 -13.86
C LYS A 25 22.60 -41.00 -12.44
N GLU A 26 22.88 -39.95 -11.67
CA GLU A 26 22.25 -39.72 -10.38
C GLU A 26 20.73 -39.81 -10.61
N GLU A 27 20.14 -40.90 -10.11
CA GLU A 27 18.70 -41.13 -10.19
C GLU A 27 18.05 -40.06 -9.32
N ALA A 28 17.37 -39.12 -9.96
CA ALA A 28 16.43 -38.26 -9.28
C ALA A 28 15.37 -39.18 -8.67
N GLU A 29 15.43 -39.35 -7.34
CA GLU A 29 14.34 -39.96 -6.59
C GLU A 29 13.07 -39.17 -6.93
N SER A 30 12.15 -39.84 -7.62
CA SER A 30 10.81 -39.32 -7.81
C SER A 30 10.16 -39.26 -6.44
N PHE A 31 10.14 -38.07 -5.84
CA PHE A 31 9.30 -37.81 -4.69
C PHE A 31 7.86 -37.97 -5.16
N GLN A 32 7.24 -39.11 -4.86
CA GLN A 32 5.81 -39.27 -5.03
C GLN A 32 5.15 -38.32 -4.04
N ILE A 33 4.78 -37.14 -4.53
CA ILE A 33 3.93 -36.20 -3.81
C ILE A 33 2.60 -36.94 -3.64
N ASN A 34 2.37 -37.46 -2.44
CA ASN A 34 1.06 -37.87 -2.02
C ASN A 34 0.15 -36.65 -2.14
N GLU A 35 -0.78 -36.70 -3.08
CA GLU A 35 -1.86 -35.73 -3.39
C GLU A 35 -2.81 -35.45 -2.19
N ALA A 36 -2.45 -35.92 -0.99
CA ALA A 36 -3.20 -35.78 0.26
C ALA A 36 -2.51 -34.87 1.30
N ILE A 37 -1.31 -34.34 1.03
CA ILE A 37 -0.62 -33.38 1.93
C ILE A 37 -0.81 -31.92 1.48
N ASP A 38 -1.19 -31.68 0.21
CA ASP A 38 -1.36 -30.32 -0.33
C ASP A 38 -2.71 -29.65 0.04
N ASN A 39 -3.66 -30.41 0.59
CA ASN A 39 -4.97 -29.89 0.99
C ASN A 39 -5.01 -29.31 2.42
N ASN A 40 -3.88 -29.33 3.17
CA ASN A 40 -3.85 -28.86 4.56
C ASN A 40 -2.88 -27.70 4.82
N ILE A 41 -2.19 -27.17 3.80
CA ILE A 41 -1.34 -25.96 3.92
C ILE A 41 -1.71 -24.89 2.87
N ALA A 42 -2.63 -25.18 1.94
CA ALA A 42 -3.21 -24.20 1.00
C ALA A 42 -4.62 -23.75 1.45
N SER A 43 -4.77 -23.28 2.68
CA SER A 43 -5.93 -22.49 3.14
C SER A 43 -5.56 -21.82 4.47
N ALA A 44 -5.69 -20.51 4.68
CA ALA A 44 -6.58 -19.56 4.04
C ALA A 44 -5.92 -18.17 4.05
N SER A 45 -5.37 -17.73 2.91
CA SER A 45 -5.23 -16.29 2.71
C SER A 45 -6.64 -15.71 2.67
N THR A 46 -6.92 -14.79 3.58
CA THR A 46 -8.22 -14.16 3.73
C THR A 46 -8.37 -13.01 2.74
N VAL A 47 -9.55 -12.87 2.16
CA VAL A 47 -9.83 -11.78 1.20
C VAL A 47 -10.43 -10.61 1.96
N THR A 48 -9.92 -9.40 1.71
CA THR A 48 -10.53 -8.16 2.23
C THR A 48 -11.91 -7.96 1.63
N GLU A 49 -12.92 -7.80 2.48
CA GLU A 49 -14.29 -7.55 2.07
C GLU A 49 -14.63 -6.07 2.14
N LEU A 50 -15.04 -5.49 1.00
CA LEU A 50 -15.49 -4.11 0.94
C LEU A 50 -16.99 -3.99 1.19
N GLY A 51 -17.37 -2.91 1.86
CA GLY A 51 -18.74 -2.48 2.05
C GLY A 51 -19.23 -1.56 0.96
N SER A 52 -20.13 -0.64 1.32
CA SER A 52 -20.64 0.34 0.38
C SER A 52 -19.59 1.39 0.03
N LYS A 53 -19.68 1.91 -1.20
CA LYS A 53 -19.00 3.14 -1.59
C LYS A 53 -19.49 4.28 -0.70
N MET A 54 -18.56 4.99 -0.07
CA MET A 54 -18.83 6.15 0.79
C MET A 54 -18.90 7.42 -0.05
N GLU A 55 -19.73 8.40 0.34
CA GLU A 55 -19.71 9.72 -0.29
C GLU A 55 -18.41 10.44 0.10
N ASN A 56 -17.64 10.92 -0.88
CA ASN A 56 -16.31 11.47 -0.64
C ASN A 56 -16.40 12.88 0.02
N PRO A 57 -15.92 13.08 1.26
CA PRO A 57 -15.91 14.38 1.93
C PRO A 57 -14.84 15.34 1.37
N TYR A 58 -13.80 14.82 0.70
CA TYR A 58 -12.72 15.62 0.11
C TYR A 58 -12.94 15.95 -1.36
N SER A 59 -14.05 15.51 -1.96
CA SER A 59 -14.39 15.95 -3.31
C SER A 59 -14.56 17.47 -3.33
N VAL A 60 -14.20 18.10 -4.46
CA VAL A 60 -14.43 19.54 -4.67
C VAL A 60 -15.92 19.88 -4.48
N SER A 61 -16.82 18.97 -4.87
CA SER A 61 -18.27 19.09 -4.68
C SER A 61 -18.65 19.17 -3.19
N SER A 62 -18.25 18.18 -2.39
CA SER A 62 -18.61 18.09 -0.97
C SER A 62 -18.02 19.24 -0.18
N MET A 63 -16.76 19.60 -0.47
CA MET A 63 -16.08 20.73 0.17
C MET A 63 -16.76 22.06 -0.16
N LYS A 64 -17.23 22.29 -1.40
CA LYS A 64 -18.01 23.49 -1.74
C LYS A 64 -19.32 23.58 -0.97
N LYS A 65 -20.08 22.49 -0.90
CA LYS A 65 -21.33 22.44 -0.10
C LYS A 65 -21.07 22.73 1.38
N ALA A 66 -20.01 22.16 1.94
CA ALA A 66 -19.60 22.40 3.32
C ALA A 66 -19.20 23.86 3.54
N TRP A 67 -18.49 24.47 2.60
CA TRP A 67 -18.10 25.88 2.67
C TRP A 67 -19.31 26.82 2.61
N GLU A 68 -20.26 26.58 1.71
CA GLU A 68 -21.52 27.33 1.63
C GLU A 68 -22.30 27.28 2.97
N ASN A 69 -22.35 26.10 3.62
CA ASN A 69 -22.95 25.98 4.95
C ASN A 69 -22.20 26.79 6.02
N LEU A 70 -20.87 26.85 5.98
CA LEU A 70 -20.08 27.65 6.91
C LEU A 70 -20.19 29.15 6.63
N GLU A 71 -20.35 29.55 5.38
CA GLU A 71 -20.64 30.94 5.00
C GLU A 71 -22.00 31.38 5.56
N GLY A 72 -23.02 30.54 5.45
CA GLY A 72 -24.35 30.79 6.03
C GLY A 72 -24.33 30.94 7.56
N LYS A 73 -23.33 30.35 8.23
CA LYS A 73 -23.09 30.46 9.67
C LYS A 73 -22.15 31.62 10.06
N GLY A 74 -21.64 32.39 9.09
CA GLY A 74 -20.71 33.50 9.32
C GLY A 74 -19.29 33.06 9.73
N ILE A 75 -18.93 31.79 9.53
CA ILE A 75 -17.62 31.22 9.88
C ILE A 75 -16.64 31.34 8.72
N ALA A 76 -17.12 31.17 7.49
CA ALA A 76 -16.33 31.23 6.27
C ALA A 76 -16.55 32.54 5.50
N SER A 77 -15.53 32.95 4.74
CA SER A 77 -15.61 34.12 3.86
C SER A 77 -16.35 33.78 2.58
N LYS A 78 -17.17 34.73 2.08
CA LYS A 78 -17.94 34.64 0.82
C LYS A 78 -17.09 34.42 -0.44
N ASN A 79 -15.77 34.51 -0.35
CA ASN A 79 -14.82 34.38 -1.46
C ASN A 79 -13.93 33.12 -1.34
N GLY A 80 -14.39 32.06 -0.68
CA GLY A 80 -13.63 30.82 -0.56
C GLY A 80 -13.38 30.16 -1.91
N ALA A 81 -12.14 30.19 -2.38
CA ALA A 81 -11.76 29.57 -3.65
C ALA A 81 -11.40 28.09 -3.47
N ILE A 82 -12.40 27.22 -3.35
CA ILE A 82 -12.19 25.77 -3.36
C ILE A 82 -11.88 25.31 -4.77
N LYS A 83 -10.64 24.85 -4.98
CA LYS A 83 -10.12 24.32 -6.25
C LYS A 83 -9.44 22.99 -5.99
N ALA A 84 -9.36 22.14 -7.01
CA ALA A 84 -8.67 20.87 -6.89
C ALA A 84 -7.21 21.09 -6.46
N THR A 85 -6.81 20.45 -5.36
CA THR A 85 -5.40 20.31 -4.96
C THR A 85 -4.85 18.96 -5.37
N HIS A 86 -5.73 17.95 -5.42
CA HIS A 86 -5.38 16.56 -5.74
C HIS A 86 -6.35 15.96 -6.75
N LEU A 87 -5.93 14.86 -7.37
CA LEU A 87 -6.72 13.98 -8.21
C LEU A 87 -6.78 12.61 -7.55
N TYR A 88 -7.98 12.04 -7.44
CA TYR A 88 -8.16 10.64 -7.12
C TYR A 88 -8.05 9.82 -8.41
N VAL A 89 -7.00 8.99 -8.51
CA VAL A 89 -6.69 8.25 -9.73
C VAL A 89 -6.78 6.74 -9.48
N LYS A 90 -7.45 6.05 -10.42
CA LYS A 90 -7.49 4.59 -10.54
C LYS A 90 -6.59 4.16 -11.69
N PHE A 91 -5.48 3.53 -11.39
CA PHE A 91 -4.62 2.86 -12.35
C PHE A 91 -5.14 1.46 -12.65
N LYS A 92 -5.10 1.08 -13.92
CA LYS A 92 -5.56 -0.20 -14.47
C LYS A 92 -4.37 -0.93 -15.09
N PRO A 93 -3.45 -1.48 -14.27
CA PRO A 93 -2.34 -2.28 -14.80
C PRO A 93 -2.88 -3.51 -15.51
N GLU A 94 -2.45 -3.74 -16.74
CA GLU A 94 -2.88 -4.87 -17.58
C GLU A 94 -1.85 -6.01 -17.56
N SER A 95 -0.67 -5.75 -16.98
CA SER A 95 0.44 -6.69 -16.86
C SER A 95 1.30 -6.37 -15.63
N GLU A 96 2.17 -7.31 -15.23
CA GLU A 96 3.09 -7.10 -14.10
C GLU A 96 4.14 -6.01 -14.40
N GLU A 97 4.48 -5.79 -15.68
CA GLU A 97 5.32 -4.67 -16.09
C GLU A 97 4.64 -3.33 -15.83
N HIS A 98 3.33 -3.22 -16.10
CA HIS A 98 2.57 -2.00 -15.74
C HIS A 98 2.57 -1.78 -14.23
N LEU A 99 2.35 -2.83 -13.43
CA LEU A 99 2.41 -2.72 -11.97
C LEU A 99 3.80 -2.31 -11.48
N SER A 100 4.86 -2.87 -12.09
CA SER A 100 6.25 -2.53 -11.78
C SER A 100 6.55 -1.06 -12.09
N ILE A 101 6.06 -0.52 -13.21
CA ILE A 101 6.16 0.91 -13.54
C ILE A 101 5.53 1.79 -12.46
N LEU A 102 4.37 1.40 -11.93
CA LEU A 102 3.74 2.14 -10.83
C LEU A 102 4.60 2.09 -9.56
N LYS A 103 5.07 0.88 -9.17
CA LYS A 103 5.87 0.66 -7.95
C LYS A 103 7.25 1.35 -8.00
N MET A 104 7.82 1.54 -9.20
CA MET A 104 9.09 2.27 -9.37
C MET A 104 9.01 3.73 -8.93
N ASP A 105 7.83 4.36 -9.00
CA ASP A 105 7.64 5.72 -8.47
C ASP A 105 7.25 5.67 -6.98
N SER A 106 8.27 5.58 -6.12
CA SER A 106 8.11 5.53 -4.66
C SER A 106 7.48 6.80 -4.05
N THR A 107 7.28 7.85 -4.85
CA THR A 107 6.59 9.08 -4.44
C THR A 107 5.07 8.98 -4.59
N ILE A 108 4.55 7.89 -5.16
CA ILE A 108 3.12 7.60 -5.26
C ILE A 108 2.74 6.61 -4.16
N ALA A 109 1.85 7.03 -3.26
CA ALA A 109 1.23 6.13 -2.30
C ALA A 109 0.14 5.30 -2.99
N LEU A 110 0.52 4.12 -3.48
CA LEU A 110 -0.39 3.17 -4.13
C LEU A 110 -1.14 2.32 -3.09
N TYR A 111 -2.39 2.01 -3.42
CA TYR A 111 -3.27 1.12 -2.67
C TYR A 111 -3.96 0.18 -3.64
N ASP A 112 -4.06 -1.09 -3.29
CA ASP A 112 -4.86 -2.10 -4.01
C ASP A 112 -6.37 -1.95 -3.71
N ILE A 113 -6.72 -1.41 -2.55
CA ILE A 113 -8.10 -1.14 -2.13
C ILE A 113 -8.54 0.29 -2.51
N PRO A 114 -9.73 0.49 -3.12
CA PRO A 114 -10.33 1.80 -3.35
C PRO A 114 -10.34 2.68 -2.09
N LEU A 115 -10.07 3.97 -2.28
CA LEU A 115 -9.88 4.89 -1.17
C LEU A 115 -11.19 5.34 -0.50
N ASP A 116 -12.31 5.14 -1.17
CA ASP A 116 -13.66 5.65 -0.87
C ASP A 116 -14.67 4.53 -0.60
N TYR A 117 -14.20 3.36 -0.14
CA TYR A 117 -15.06 2.24 0.25
C TYR A 117 -14.88 1.92 1.74
N GLU A 118 -15.98 1.49 2.36
CA GLU A 118 -15.93 0.89 3.70
C GLU A 118 -15.15 -0.43 3.64
N ILE A 119 -14.30 -0.71 4.62
CA ILE A 119 -13.66 -2.01 4.80
C ILE A 119 -14.46 -2.76 5.86
N LYS A 120 -15.24 -3.76 5.45
CA LYS A 120 -16.08 -4.55 6.37
C LYS A 120 -15.27 -5.59 7.13
N ALA A 121 -14.33 -6.23 6.43
CA ALA A 121 -13.41 -7.19 7.02
C ALA A 121 -12.03 -7.02 6.37
N ASN A 122 -10.99 -6.93 7.20
CA ASN A 122 -9.61 -6.96 6.72
C ASN A 122 -9.22 -8.40 6.40
N GLY A 123 -8.63 -8.60 5.23
CA GLY A 123 -7.95 -9.84 4.86
C GLY A 123 -6.49 -9.60 4.52
N ASP A 124 -5.82 -10.64 4.04
CA ASP A 124 -4.41 -10.61 3.64
C ASP A 124 -4.20 -9.90 2.29
N PHE A 125 -5.20 -9.97 1.40
CA PHE A 125 -5.17 -9.30 0.11
C PHE A 125 -6.56 -8.86 -0.34
N TYR A 126 -6.60 -7.87 -1.23
CA TYR A 126 -7.80 -7.49 -1.95
C TYR A 126 -7.66 -7.82 -3.44
N ARG A 127 -8.76 -8.25 -4.06
CA ARG A 127 -8.84 -8.40 -5.50
C ARG A 127 -10.15 -7.83 -6.01
N ASP A 128 -10.06 -6.77 -6.80
CA ASP A 128 -11.22 -6.19 -7.45
C ASP A 128 -11.92 -7.23 -8.36
N PRO A 129 -13.23 -7.45 -8.21
CA PRO A 129 -13.96 -8.51 -8.91
C PRO A 129 -14.08 -8.26 -10.42
N ASP A 130 -13.91 -7.02 -10.88
CA ASP A 130 -13.98 -6.68 -12.30
C ASP A 130 -12.64 -6.91 -13.02
N VAL A 131 -11.58 -7.31 -12.30
CA VAL A 131 -10.26 -7.58 -12.86
C VAL A 131 -10.17 -9.00 -13.43
N PRO A 132 -9.85 -9.17 -14.73
CA PRO A 132 -9.65 -10.48 -15.34
C PRO A 132 -8.60 -11.33 -14.62
N SER A 133 -8.77 -12.65 -14.66
CA SER A 133 -7.77 -13.59 -14.13
C SER A 133 -6.40 -13.38 -14.79
N GLY A 134 -5.34 -13.44 -14.00
CA GLY A 134 -3.95 -13.25 -14.49
C GLY A 134 -3.50 -11.80 -14.63
N GLN A 135 -4.35 -10.82 -14.33
CA GLN A 135 -3.95 -9.40 -14.29
C GLN A 135 -3.77 -8.90 -12.85
N PRO A 136 -2.83 -7.96 -12.62
CA PRO A 136 -2.73 -7.31 -11.33
C PRO A 136 -4.00 -6.53 -10.99
N THR A 137 -4.36 -6.46 -9.71
CA THR A 137 -5.53 -5.68 -9.29
C THR A 137 -5.29 -4.18 -9.49
N TYR A 138 -6.37 -3.41 -9.57
CA TYR A 138 -6.29 -1.97 -9.74
C TYR A 138 -5.51 -1.31 -8.60
N GLN A 139 -4.83 -0.20 -8.93
CA GLN A 139 -4.09 0.59 -7.95
C GLN A 139 -4.70 1.98 -7.84
N TYR A 140 -4.80 2.48 -6.63
CA TYR A 140 -5.49 3.71 -6.29
C TYR A 140 -4.52 4.67 -5.61
N ALA A 141 -4.58 5.95 -5.98
CA ALA A 141 -3.76 6.99 -5.36
C ALA A 141 -4.45 8.34 -5.37
N ALA A 142 -4.12 9.18 -4.38
CA ALA A 142 -4.37 10.62 -4.42
C ALA A 142 -3.08 11.34 -4.82
N LEU A 143 -3.15 12.16 -5.87
CA LEU A 143 -1.97 12.78 -6.48
C LEU A 143 -2.13 14.29 -6.58
N PRO A 144 -1.12 15.10 -6.21
CA PRO A 144 -1.18 16.54 -6.39
C PRO A 144 -1.49 16.92 -7.84
N VAL A 145 -2.31 17.94 -8.06
CA VAL A 145 -2.58 18.45 -9.41
C VAL A 145 -1.26 18.87 -10.06
N GLY A 146 -1.03 18.42 -11.29
CA GLY A 146 0.20 18.67 -12.04
C GLY A 146 1.33 17.66 -11.79
N LYS A 147 1.16 16.71 -10.86
CA LYS A 147 2.07 15.56 -10.75
C LYS A 147 2.08 14.77 -12.06
N LYS A 148 3.27 14.45 -12.57
CA LYS A 148 3.43 13.61 -13.77
C LYS A 148 3.03 12.17 -13.42
N LEU A 149 2.11 11.62 -14.19
CA LEU A 149 1.69 10.23 -14.04
C LEU A 149 2.69 9.28 -14.71
N PRO A 150 2.89 8.06 -14.19
CA PRO A 150 3.70 7.05 -14.86
C PRO A 150 3.18 6.78 -16.27
N SER A 151 4.08 6.87 -17.26
CA SER A 151 3.72 6.66 -18.67
C SER A 151 3.49 5.18 -18.98
N GLY A 152 2.54 4.89 -19.85
CA GLY A 152 2.29 3.53 -20.34
C GLY A 152 1.33 2.70 -19.49
N VAL A 153 0.89 3.21 -18.34
CA VAL A 153 -0.11 2.53 -17.51
C VAL A 153 -1.50 3.17 -17.72
N PRO A 154 -2.50 2.40 -18.19
CA PRO A 154 -3.88 2.88 -18.30
C PRO A 154 -4.39 3.39 -16.95
N HIS A 155 -5.10 4.52 -16.94
CA HIS A 155 -5.65 5.10 -15.73
C HIS A 155 -6.91 5.91 -15.99
N GLU A 156 -7.63 6.18 -14.92
CA GLU A 156 -8.86 6.96 -14.91
C GLU A 156 -8.81 7.93 -13.72
N ILE A 157 -9.15 9.20 -13.97
CA ILE A 157 -9.37 10.18 -12.89
C ILE A 157 -10.80 9.97 -12.39
N LEU A 158 -10.93 9.49 -11.16
CA LEU A 158 -12.22 9.23 -10.55
C LEU A 158 -12.86 10.51 -10.02
N GLU A 159 -12.06 11.40 -9.44
CA GLU A 159 -12.59 12.62 -8.81
C GLU A 159 -11.51 13.70 -8.62
N GLU A 160 -11.93 14.97 -8.69
CA GLU A 160 -11.12 16.10 -8.23
C GLU A 160 -11.27 16.29 -6.72
N LEU A 161 -10.15 16.41 -6.03
CA LEU A 161 -10.09 16.49 -4.57
C LEU A 161 -9.60 17.86 -4.11
N PHE A 162 -10.17 18.35 -3.01
CA PHE A 162 -9.64 19.45 -2.23
C PHE A 162 -9.25 18.93 -0.84
N ILE A 163 -7.95 18.85 -0.59
CA ILE A 163 -7.36 18.38 0.68
C ILE A 163 -6.69 19.57 1.38
N PRO A 164 -7.42 20.37 2.18
CA PRO A 164 -6.90 21.59 2.79
C PRO A 164 -6.01 21.35 4.02
N ASP A 165 -5.97 20.12 4.54
CA ASP A 165 -5.27 19.71 5.74
C ASP A 165 -4.11 18.74 5.48
N GLU A 166 -3.72 18.57 4.20
CA GLU A 166 -2.58 17.73 3.80
C GLU A 166 -1.25 18.33 4.27
N ASP A 167 -1.10 19.64 4.12
CA ASP A 167 0.07 20.36 4.59
C ASP A 167 0.20 20.11 6.09
N GLY A 168 1.31 19.48 6.45
CA GLY A 168 1.56 18.91 7.77
C GLY A 168 1.33 19.87 8.92
N ASP A 169 1.38 19.31 10.12
CA ASP A 169 1.05 19.90 11.41
C ASP A 169 1.49 21.37 11.63
N PHE A 170 0.71 22.28 11.07
CA PHE A 170 0.90 23.72 11.22
C PHE A 170 0.82 24.10 12.70
N THR A 171 1.76 24.96 13.14
CA THR A 171 1.64 25.67 14.42
C THR A 171 0.35 26.49 14.41
N GLU A 172 -0.27 26.73 15.57
CA GLU A 172 -1.59 27.39 15.66
C GLU A 172 -1.66 28.77 14.99
N THR A 173 -0.50 29.40 14.76
CA THR A 173 -0.37 30.72 14.11
C THR A 173 -0.29 30.64 12.58
N SER A 174 -0.16 29.45 12.00
CA SER A 174 -0.01 29.29 10.54
C SER A 174 -1.36 29.45 9.85
N LYS A 175 -1.47 30.45 8.97
CA LYS A 175 -2.53 30.50 7.97
C LYS A 175 -2.06 29.70 6.75
N SER A 176 -2.87 28.73 6.33
CA SER A 176 -2.81 28.28 4.94
C SER A 176 -3.14 29.48 4.04
N MET A 177 -2.64 29.50 2.80
CA MET A 177 -3.04 30.52 1.82
C MET A 177 -4.57 30.57 1.62
N PHE A 178 -5.27 29.48 1.94
CA PHE A 178 -6.72 29.36 1.80
C PHE A 178 -7.49 29.94 2.99
N ALA A 179 -7.25 29.45 4.21
CA ALA A 179 -8.01 29.85 5.40
C ALA A 179 -7.23 29.61 6.70
N SER A 180 -7.79 30.05 7.82
CA SER A 180 -7.24 29.74 9.15
C SER A 180 -7.34 28.23 9.44
N LYS A 181 -6.42 27.69 10.25
CA LYS A 181 -6.45 26.29 10.68
C LYS A 181 -7.81 25.88 11.26
N VAL A 182 -8.38 26.71 12.13
CA VAL A 182 -9.72 26.47 12.72
C VAL A 182 -10.79 26.39 11.63
N THR A 183 -10.78 27.30 10.66
CA THR A 183 -11.73 27.28 9.53
C THR A 183 -11.57 26.03 8.67
N ILE A 184 -10.33 25.58 8.42
CA ILE A 184 -10.05 24.34 7.67
C ILE A 184 -10.58 23.13 8.42
N GLU A 185 -10.33 23.03 9.74
CA GLU A 185 -10.84 21.94 10.55
C GLU A 185 -12.38 21.91 10.56
N MET A 186 -13.02 23.08 10.69
CA MET A 186 -14.49 23.18 10.62
C MET A 186 -15.03 22.81 9.24
N LEU A 187 -14.31 23.13 8.16
CA LEU A 187 -14.69 22.74 6.80
C LEU A 187 -14.65 21.22 6.62
N VAL A 188 -13.56 20.58 7.05
CA VAL A 188 -13.42 19.12 7.00
C VAL A 188 -14.51 18.45 7.85
N ASP A 189 -14.76 18.96 9.06
CA ASP A 189 -15.78 18.43 9.96
C ASP A 189 -17.21 18.58 9.38
N GLU A 190 -17.54 19.73 8.79
CA GLU A 190 -18.83 19.95 8.12
C GLU A 190 -18.98 19.05 6.88
N SER A 191 -17.91 18.87 6.08
CA SER A 191 -17.96 18.00 4.90
C SER A 191 -18.14 16.52 5.29
N LEU A 192 -17.42 16.04 6.31
CA LEU A 192 -17.61 14.70 6.87
C LEU A 192 -19.05 14.53 7.37
N LYS A 193 -19.60 15.54 8.04
CA LYS A 193 -20.99 15.51 8.52
C LYS A 193 -21.99 15.41 7.37
N LEU A 194 -21.85 16.24 6.34
CA LEU A 194 -22.77 16.27 5.20
C LEU A 194 -22.78 14.96 4.41
N THR A 195 -21.63 14.29 4.35
CA THR A 195 -21.44 13.01 3.65
C THR A 195 -21.72 11.79 4.53
N GLY A 196 -22.17 11.98 5.78
CA GLY A 196 -22.47 10.88 6.71
C GLY A 196 -21.24 10.14 7.25
N ASN A 197 -20.03 10.69 7.07
CA ASN A 197 -18.75 10.09 7.47
C ASN A 197 -18.20 10.61 8.80
N LEU A 198 -19.04 11.29 9.58
CA LEU A 198 -18.71 11.76 10.92
C LEU A 198 -19.37 10.84 11.95
N SER A 199 -18.55 10.14 12.75
CA SER A 199 -19.07 9.23 13.78
C SER A 199 -19.72 10.00 14.92
N GLU A 200 -20.69 9.39 15.62
CA GLU A 200 -21.38 10.03 16.77
C GLU A 200 -20.40 10.50 17.86
N GLY A 201 -19.33 9.74 18.10
CA GLY A 201 -18.25 10.10 19.03
C GLY A 201 -17.29 11.20 18.53
N ASP A 202 -17.43 11.62 17.27
CA ASP A 202 -16.75 12.81 16.71
C ASP A 202 -17.63 14.06 16.77
N ILE A 203 -18.92 13.93 17.09
CA ILE A 203 -19.87 15.04 17.27
C ILE A 203 -19.67 15.63 18.68
N SER A 204 -18.46 16.09 19.02
CA SER A 204 -18.27 16.92 20.22
C SER A 204 -18.43 18.39 19.87
N SER A 205 -19.13 19.13 20.73
CA SER A 205 -19.42 20.56 20.60
C SER A 205 -18.20 21.40 20.20
N SER A 206 -18.48 22.45 19.44
CA SER A 206 -17.63 23.20 18.51
C SER A 206 -16.40 23.95 19.06
N LEU A 207 -15.81 23.53 20.19
CA LEU A 207 -14.66 24.22 20.80
C LEU A 207 -13.56 23.27 21.32
N SER A 208 -13.78 21.96 21.40
CA SER A 208 -12.74 20.98 21.72
C SER A 208 -12.42 20.15 20.48
N ALA A 209 -11.67 20.74 19.57
CA ALA A 209 -11.04 20.01 18.50
C ALA A 209 -10.31 18.77 19.07
N LYS A 210 -10.70 17.54 18.65
CA LYS A 210 -9.96 16.33 19.03
C LYS A 210 -8.48 16.57 18.73
N SER A 211 -7.62 16.28 19.69
CA SER A 211 -6.18 16.43 19.50
C SER A 211 -5.72 15.50 18.38
N LYS A 212 -4.81 16.00 17.54
CA LYS A 212 -4.19 15.14 16.52
C LYS A 212 -3.28 14.13 17.22
N TRP A 213 -3.40 12.85 16.87
CA TRP A 213 -2.54 11.77 17.35
C TRP A 213 -1.61 11.32 16.21
N ARG A 214 -0.44 10.82 16.59
CA ARG A 214 0.59 10.36 15.64
C ARG A 214 0.50 8.83 15.50
N PRO A 215 0.24 8.29 14.29
CA PRO A 215 0.31 6.86 14.04
C PRO A 215 1.68 6.31 14.43
N SER A 216 1.68 5.36 15.36
CA SER A 216 2.88 4.70 15.85
C SER A 216 2.52 3.35 16.45
N GLY A 217 3.48 2.44 16.48
CA GLY A 217 3.25 1.08 16.96
C GLY A 217 4.51 0.25 16.92
N THR A 218 4.36 -1.06 17.10
CA THR A 218 5.46 -2.01 17.03
C THR A 218 5.04 -3.26 16.28
N ILE A 219 5.84 -3.68 15.30
CA ILE A 219 5.59 -4.86 14.47
C ILE A 219 6.69 -5.87 14.77
N LYS A 220 6.28 -7.07 15.22
CA LYS A 220 7.18 -8.16 15.57
C LYS A 220 6.71 -9.47 14.96
N VAL A 221 7.66 -10.34 14.66
CA VAL A 221 7.43 -11.72 14.23
C VAL A 221 7.99 -12.65 15.30
N TRP A 222 7.32 -13.78 15.51
CA TRP A 222 7.82 -14.83 16.37
C TRP A 222 8.95 -15.61 15.66
N ASP A 223 10.10 -15.69 16.30
CA ASP A 223 11.27 -16.46 15.84
C ASP A 223 11.33 -17.76 16.66
N ASP A 224 11.06 -18.90 16.00
CA ASP A 224 11.03 -20.21 16.64
C ASP A 224 12.40 -20.66 17.15
N GLU A 225 13.49 -20.31 16.45
CA GLU A 225 14.86 -20.66 16.84
C GLU A 225 15.27 -19.94 18.13
N LYS A 226 14.88 -18.67 18.25
CA LYS A 226 15.14 -17.85 19.45
C LYS A 226 14.04 -17.95 20.50
N SER A 227 12.92 -18.60 20.17
CA SER A 227 11.70 -18.66 20.99
C SER A 227 11.29 -17.29 21.56
N THR A 228 11.34 -16.26 20.71
CA THR A 228 11.04 -14.87 21.12
C THR A 228 10.51 -14.03 19.96
N TYR A 229 9.90 -12.89 20.29
CA TYR A 229 9.48 -11.91 19.29
C TYR A 229 10.65 -11.02 18.85
N VAL A 230 10.95 -11.04 17.55
CA VAL A 230 11.97 -10.20 16.93
C VAL A 230 11.28 -9.07 16.17
N GLY A 231 11.84 -7.86 16.26
CA GLY A 231 11.34 -6.70 15.52
C GLY A 231 11.52 -6.87 14.02
N VAL A 232 10.50 -6.54 13.25
CA VAL A 232 10.61 -6.47 11.78
C VAL A 232 11.22 -5.11 11.45
N ALA A 233 12.49 -5.07 11.06
CA ALA A 233 13.20 -3.82 10.77
C ALA A 233 13.07 -3.41 9.29
N GLY A 234 12.99 -2.10 9.02
CA GLY A 234 12.96 -1.55 7.66
C GLY A 234 11.61 -1.62 6.95
N LEU A 235 10.57 -2.16 7.58
CA LEU A 235 9.23 -2.24 7.02
C LEU A 235 8.62 -0.84 6.91
N ARG A 236 8.12 -0.50 5.73
CA ARG A 236 7.38 0.74 5.51
C ARG A 236 5.93 0.58 5.94
N VAL A 237 5.51 1.43 6.85
CA VAL A 237 4.13 1.50 7.38
C VAL A 237 3.45 2.74 6.82
N LYS A 238 2.34 2.55 6.10
CA LYS A 238 1.50 3.64 5.58
C LYS A 238 0.25 3.74 6.45
N ALA A 239 0.12 4.84 7.18
CA ALA A 239 -1.10 5.21 7.89
C ALA A 239 -1.88 6.21 7.05
N ARG A 240 -3.13 5.87 6.73
CA ARG A 240 -3.95 6.62 5.78
C ARG A 240 -5.32 6.93 6.36
N ARG A 241 -5.80 8.14 6.11
CA ARG A 241 -7.21 8.49 6.28
C ARG A 241 -7.70 9.18 5.02
N TRP A 242 -8.72 8.60 4.37
CA TRP A 242 -9.24 9.10 3.09
C TRP A 242 -8.12 9.26 2.04
N PHE A 243 -7.70 10.47 1.71
CA PHE A 243 -6.72 10.72 0.65
C PHE A 243 -5.36 11.18 1.19
N THR A 244 -5.24 11.33 2.51
CA THR A 244 -4.00 11.74 3.18
C THR A 244 -3.27 10.51 3.72
N THR A 245 -1.97 10.42 3.42
CA THR A 245 -1.11 9.30 3.83
C THR A 245 0.11 9.83 4.57
N HIS A 246 0.43 9.19 5.69
CA HIS A 246 1.64 9.40 6.47
C HIS A 246 2.43 8.11 6.57
N ASN A 247 3.75 8.21 6.41
CA ASN A 247 4.64 7.06 6.33
C ASN A 247 5.53 6.98 7.57
N GLY A 248 5.81 5.75 8.01
CA GLY A 248 6.81 5.45 9.01
C GLY A 248 7.65 4.26 8.56
N PHE A 249 8.83 4.11 9.15
CA PHE A 249 9.68 2.93 8.95
C PHE A 249 9.96 2.30 10.31
N THR A 250 9.92 0.98 10.37
CA THR A 250 10.22 0.25 11.60
C THR A 250 11.73 0.22 11.88
N ASP A 251 12.10 0.41 13.14
CA ASP A 251 13.47 0.27 13.62
C ASP A 251 13.85 -1.19 13.91
N ALA A 252 15.07 -1.41 14.44
CA ALA A 252 15.56 -2.75 14.81
C ALA A 252 14.69 -3.49 15.84
N ASN A 253 13.88 -2.78 16.63
CA ASN A 253 12.95 -3.34 17.60
C ASN A 253 11.54 -3.51 17.02
N GLY A 254 11.33 -3.14 15.76
CA GLY A 254 10.04 -3.15 15.08
C GLY A 254 9.19 -1.91 15.38
N TYR A 255 9.69 -0.93 16.13
CA TYR A 255 8.94 0.28 16.47
C TYR A 255 8.91 1.24 15.28
N TYR A 256 7.74 1.82 15.00
CA TYR A 256 7.59 2.86 13.99
C TYR A 256 6.81 4.06 14.54
N SER A 257 7.06 5.21 13.93
CA SER A 257 6.30 6.45 14.12
C SER A 257 6.18 7.14 12.78
N CYS A 258 4.96 7.46 12.34
CA CYS A 258 4.74 8.06 11.03
C CYS A 258 5.08 9.55 11.01
N ASP A 259 5.31 10.08 9.81
CA ASP A 259 5.71 11.47 9.53
C ASP A 259 4.59 12.53 9.71
N GLY A 260 3.37 12.13 10.08
CA GLY A 260 2.27 13.06 10.34
C GLY A 260 1.28 12.62 11.41
N ARG A 261 0.16 13.34 11.51
CA ARG A 261 -0.84 13.17 12.58
C ARG A 261 -2.25 13.25 12.04
N PHE A 262 -3.15 12.42 12.57
CA PHE A 262 -4.57 12.44 12.24
C PHE A 262 -5.39 12.89 13.44
N ARG A 263 -6.55 13.50 13.18
CA ARG A 263 -7.53 13.84 14.23
C ARG A 263 -8.46 12.67 14.58
N ARG A 264 -8.60 11.74 13.64
CA ARG A 264 -9.55 10.62 13.66
C ARG A 264 -8.81 9.33 13.30
N ASP A 265 -9.52 8.22 13.38
CA ASP A 265 -8.96 6.91 13.08
C ASP A 265 -8.41 6.82 11.65
N ALA A 266 -7.35 6.05 11.49
CA ALA A 266 -6.63 5.86 10.24
C ALA A 266 -6.46 4.36 9.98
N ASN A 267 -6.49 4.00 8.70
CA ASN A 267 -6.22 2.65 8.22
C ASN A 267 -4.73 2.46 8.03
N TYR A 268 -4.23 1.28 8.38
CA TYR A 268 -2.82 0.92 8.22
C TYR A 268 -2.66 -0.04 7.04
N SER A 269 -1.57 0.12 6.31
CA SER A 269 -1.11 -0.83 5.29
C SER A 269 0.41 -0.95 5.37
N PHE A 270 0.90 -2.13 5.04
CA PHE A 270 2.32 -2.47 5.11
C PHE A 270 2.84 -2.72 3.70
N GLU A 271 3.97 -2.10 3.37
CA GLU A 271 4.65 -2.31 2.10
C GLU A 271 5.88 -3.17 2.37
N TRP A 272 5.76 -4.44 1.98
CA TRP A 272 6.86 -5.41 2.04
C TRP A 272 7.71 -5.24 0.78
N GLU A 273 8.98 -4.85 0.94
CA GLU A 273 9.95 -4.98 -0.14
C GLU A 273 10.22 -6.48 -0.34
N ILE A 274 9.97 -6.97 -1.56
CA ILE A 274 10.29 -8.34 -2.00
C ILE A 274 11.56 -8.28 -2.84
#